data_AF-A0A5H6RFJ5-F1
#
_entry.id   AF-A0A5H6RFJ5-F1
#
_cell.length_a   1.000
_cell.length_b   1.000
_cell.length_c   1.000
_cell.angle_alpha   90.00
_cell.angle_beta   90.00
_cell.angle_gamma   90.00
#
_symmetry.space_group_name_H-M   'P 1'
#
loop_
_entity.id
_entity.type
_entity.pdbx_description
1 polymer ?
#
loop_
_entity_poly.entity_id
_entity_poly.type
_entity_poly.pdbx_seq_one_letter_code
_entity_poly.pdbx_strand_id
1 'polypeptide(L)'
;MQMVKTKDRFPGWWPLYYLLRSAYFCLGIPFLLLFIIFGMLSITSSKYVTQADYIYTYVCLFLLIAPCLWLYTKAKRKKNTIHYVVQKIKDTGYFSPEKGFEGFSLINSTYFGIDIRKGTILYIRIYPNNIMDVIGLDIHNFTRTVTEDKELKIYTKYVNMPMIPVTSWCTSPSSAANTMHAMAERSYDYPVDFPRMIQEKRKEWEKVAGIPVAEVF
;
A
#
# COMPACT_ATOMS: atom_id res chain seq x y z
N MET A 1 6.29 30.05 14.80
CA MET A 1 6.61 28.65 14.43
C MET A 1 5.39 27.81 14.74
N GLN A 2 4.47 27.66 13.79
CA GLN A 2 3.30 26.79 13.96
C GLN A 2 3.78 25.34 13.88
N MET A 3 3.62 24.57 14.96
CA MET A 3 3.81 23.13 14.90
C MET A 3 2.79 22.58 13.90
N VAL A 4 3.27 22.19 12.71
CA VAL A 4 2.46 21.42 11.75
C VAL A 4 2.06 20.16 12.50
N LYS A 5 0.79 20.07 12.88
CA LYS A 5 0.23 18.91 13.57
C LYS A 5 0.30 17.75 12.58
N THR A 6 1.38 16.97 12.63
CA THR A 6 1.53 15.77 11.83
C THR A 6 0.38 14.86 12.20
N LYS A 7 -0.58 14.68 11.28
CA LYS A 7 -1.63 13.70 11.48
C LYS A 7 -0.94 12.35 11.65
N ASP A 8 -1.31 11.59 12.67
CA ASP A 8 -0.75 10.27 12.86
C ASP A 8 -1.07 9.39 11.65
N ARG A 9 -0.07 8.62 11.17
CA ARG A 9 -0.25 7.68 10.05
C ARG A 9 -1.37 6.67 10.34
N PHE A 10 -1.48 6.24 11.60
CA PHE A 10 -2.51 5.33 12.08
C PHE A 10 -3.45 6.04 13.06
N PRO A 11 -4.74 6.17 12.74
CA PRO A 11 -5.69 6.79 13.65
C PRO A 11 -6.03 5.84 14.80
N GLY A 12 -6.44 6.37 15.96
CA GLY A 12 -6.76 5.57 17.15
C GLY A 12 -7.90 4.54 16.96
N TRP A 13 -8.78 4.72 15.98
CA TRP A 13 -9.83 3.74 15.63
C TRP A 13 -9.33 2.60 14.74
N TRP A 14 -8.11 2.69 14.20
CA TRP A 14 -7.56 1.70 13.27
C TRP A 14 -7.42 0.29 13.86
N PRO A 15 -6.94 0.10 15.10
CA PRO A 15 -6.85 -1.23 15.71
C PRO A 15 -8.23 -1.89 15.84
N LEU A 16 -9.24 -1.13 16.26
CA LEU A 16 -10.62 -1.61 16.36
C LEU A 16 -11.18 -1.99 14.98
N TYR A 17 -10.99 -1.14 13.98
CA TYR A 17 -11.38 -1.44 12.60
C TYR A 17 -10.69 -2.71 12.09
N TYR A 18 -9.39 -2.86 12.33
CA TYR A 18 -8.62 -4.02 11.91
C TYR A 18 -9.11 -5.31 12.59
N LEU A 19 -9.42 -5.23 13.89
CA LEU A 19 -10.01 -6.34 14.64
C LEU A 19 -11.38 -6.73 14.09
N LEU A 20 -12.29 -5.77 13.92
CA LEU A 20 -13.64 -6.00 13.39
C LEU A 20 -13.59 -6.56 11.97
N ARG A 21 -12.71 -6.01 11.12
CA ARG A 21 -12.48 -6.54 9.78
C ARG A 21 -11.99 -7.98 9.85
N SER A 22 -11.00 -8.28 10.69
CA SER A 22 -10.44 -9.63 10.81
C SER A 22 -11.48 -10.63 11.33
N ALA A 23 -12.28 -10.24 12.32
CA ALA A 23 -13.40 -11.03 12.81
C ALA A 23 -14.47 -11.26 11.72
N TYR A 24 -14.78 -10.25 10.90
CA TYR A 24 -15.69 -10.39 9.77
C TYR A 24 -15.16 -11.38 8.72
N PHE A 25 -13.88 -11.31 8.35
CA PHE A 25 -13.29 -12.26 7.39
C PHE A 25 -13.19 -13.68 7.96
N CYS A 26 -12.87 -13.83 9.24
CA CYS A 26 -12.65 -15.14 9.88
C CYS A 26 -13.96 -15.84 10.27
N LEU A 27 -14.93 -15.09 10.83
CA LEU A 27 -16.18 -15.64 11.38
C LEU A 27 -17.39 -15.22 10.54
N GLY A 28 -17.45 -13.95 10.15
CA GLY A 28 -18.60 -13.39 9.43
C GLY A 28 -18.82 -14.04 8.06
N ILE A 29 -17.77 -14.15 7.24
CA ILE A 29 -17.89 -14.75 5.89
C ILE A 29 -18.32 -16.22 5.95
N PRO A 30 -17.68 -17.12 6.71
CA PRO A 30 -18.13 -18.51 6.80
C PRO A 30 -19.57 -18.63 7.31
N PHE A 31 -19.95 -17.83 8.31
CA PHE A 31 -21.31 -17.82 8.84
C PHE A 31 -22.32 -17.36 7.79
N LEU A 32 -22.09 -16.24 7.11
CA LEU A 32 -22.96 -15.73 6.04
C LEU A 32 -23.09 -16.73 4.89
N LEU A 33 -22.00 -17.40 4.51
CA LEU A 33 -22.05 -18.44 3.47
C LEU A 33 -22.93 -19.62 3.88
N LEU A 34 -22.83 -20.10 5.13
CA LEU A 34 -23.71 -21.16 5.63
C LEU A 34 -25.18 -20.75 5.57
N PHE A 35 -25.52 -19.52 5.97
CA PHE A 35 -26.89 -19.03 5.90
C PHE A 35 -27.41 -18.86 4.48
N ILE A 36 -26.56 -18.44 3.55
CA ILE A 36 -26.92 -18.40 2.13
C ILE A 36 -27.21 -19.82 1.62
N ILE A 37 -26.40 -20.82 1.98
CA ILE A 37 -26.63 -22.21 1.58
C ILE A 37 -27.95 -22.74 2.15
N PHE A 38 -28.21 -22.55 3.44
CA PHE A 38 -29.48 -22.98 4.06
C PHE A 38 -30.69 -22.26 3.45
N GLY A 39 -30.59 -20.94 3.24
CA GLY A 39 -31.64 -20.16 2.59
C GLY A 39 -31.93 -20.64 1.17
N MET A 40 -30.89 -20.89 0.36
CA MET A 40 -31.04 -21.43 -0.98
C MET A 40 -31.66 -22.84 -0.97
N LEU A 41 -31.24 -23.71 -0.04
CA LEU A 41 -31.79 -25.05 0.09
C LEU A 41 -33.28 -25.02 0.43
N SER A 42 -33.68 -24.17 1.39
CA SER A 42 -35.09 -23.96 1.75
C SER A 42 -35.92 -23.44 0.57
N ILE A 43 -35.39 -22.52 -0.23
CA ILE A 43 -36.06 -22.01 -1.45
C ILE A 43 -36.23 -23.12 -2.50
N THR A 44 -35.22 -23.97 -2.69
CA THR A 44 -35.26 -25.00 -3.74
C THR A 44 -36.05 -26.26 -3.36
N SER A 45 -36.08 -26.62 -2.08
CA SER A 45 -36.62 -27.91 -1.62
C SER A 45 -38.02 -27.80 -1.02
N SER A 46 -38.46 -26.61 -0.59
CA SER A 46 -39.78 -26.45 0.01
C SER A 46 -40.86 -26.22 -1.04
N LYS A 47 -42.02 -26.86 -0.85
CA LYS A 47 -43.21 -26.67 -1.70
C LYS A 47 -43.93 -25.35 -1.41
N TYR A 48 -43.62 -24.73 -0.26
CA TYR A 48 -44.21 -23.49 0.24
C TYR A 48 -43.09 -22.56 0.72
N VAL A 49 -42.48 -21.84 -0.21
CA VAL A 49 -41.44 -20.86 0.10
C VAL A 49 -42.10 -19.60 0.65
N THR A 50 -41.63 -19.11 1.80
CA THR A 50 -42.16 -17.88 2.39
C THR A 50 -41.39 -16.68 1.87
N GLN A 51 -42.04 -15.51 1.74
CA GLN A 51 -41.35 -14.26 1.38
C GLN A 51 -40.16 -13.94 2.30
N ALA A 52 -40.26 -14.34 3.58
CA ALA A 52 -39.20 -14.20 4.57
C ALA A 52 -37.91 -14.95 4.17
N ASP A 53 -38.01 -16.13 3.55
CA ASP A 53 -36.85 -16.95 3.15
C ASP A 53 -36.03 -16.26 2.06
N TYR A 54 -36.71 -15.61 1.10
CA TYR A 54 -36.09 -14.80 0.08
C TYR A 54 -35.40 -13.57 0.67
N ILE A 55 -36.11 -12.81 1.52
CA ILE A 55 -35.56 -11.60 2.15
C ILE A 55 -34.30 -11.97 2.94
N TYR A 56 -34.35 -13.04 3.74
CA TYR A 56 -33.22 -13.51 4.53
C TYR A 56 -32.00 -13.82 3.65
N THR A 57 -32.19 -14.61 2.59
CA THR A 57 -31.13 -15.03 1.68
C THR A 57 -30.49 -13.84 0.96
N TYR A 58 -31.30 -12.90 0.47
CA TYR A 58 -30.80 -11.70 -0.21
C TYR A 58 -30.09 -10.74 0.75
N VAL A 59 -30.56 -10.60 1.98
CA VAL A 59 -29.88 -9.79 3.01
C VAL A 59 -28.50 -10.38 3.34
N CYS A 60 -28.40 -11.70 3.52
CA CYS A 60 -27.12 -12.36 3.75
C CYS A 60 -26.16 -12.18 2.56
N LEU A 61 -26.67 -12.29 1.32
CA LEU A 61 -25.89 -12.06 0.11
C LEU A 61 -25.40 -10.61 0.02
N PHE A 62 -26.28 -9.64 0.32
CA PHE A 62 -25.93 -8.23 0.34
C PHE A 62 -24.86 -7.93 1.38
N LEU A 63 -25.01 -8.45 2.60
CA LEU A 63 -24.03 -8.30 3.68
C LEU A 63 -22.69 -8.95 3.34
N LEU A 64 -22.67 -10.01 2.53
CA LEU A 64 -21.43 -10.63 2.06
C LEU A 64 -20.72 -9.77 1.00
N ILE A 65 -21.46 -9.28 -0.01
CA ILE A 65 -20.90 -8.61 -1.19
C ILE A 65 -20.56 -7.14 -0.91
N ALA A 66 -21.44 -6.40 -0.23
CA ALA A 66 -21.30 -4.94 -0.09
C ALA A 66 -20.00 -4.51 0.62
N PRO A 67 -19.58 -5.12 1.75
CA PRO A 67 -18.32 -4.79 2.40
C PRO A 67 -17.11 -5.12 1.52
N CYS A 68 -17.15 -6.24 0.80
CA CYS A 68 -16.09 -6.65 -0.12
C CYS A 68 -15.92 -5.64 -1.27
N LEU A 69 -17.02 -5.21 -1.87
CA LEU A 69 -17.01 -4.20 -2.94
C LEU A 69 -16.51 -2.84 -2.43
N TRP A 70 -16.94 -2.44 -1.22
CA TRP A 70 -16.46 -1.22 -0.57
C TRP A 70 -14.95 -1.24 -0.31
N LEU A 71 -14.40 -2.35 0.18
CA LEU A 71 -12.96 -2.50 0.38
C LEU A 71 -12.19 -2.48 -0.94
N TYR A 72 -12.69 -3.18 -1.96
CA TYR A 72 -12.09 -3.21 -3.29
C TYR A 72 -12.03 -1.82 -3.92
N THR A 73 -13.13 -1.07 -3.90
CA THR A 73 -13.18 0.29 -4.48
C THR A 73 -12.23 1.24 -3.75
N LYS A 74 -12.12 1.16 -2.41
CA LYS A 74 -11.12 1.93 -1.65
C LYS A 74 -9.68 1.58 -2.05
N ALA A 75 -9.34 0.29 -2.13
CA ALA A 75 -8.01 -0.15 -2.55
C ALA A 75 -7.68 0.31 -3.98
N LYS A 76 -8.65 0.21 -4.90
CA LYS A 76 -8.51 0.67 -6.29
C LYS A 76 -8.27 2.17 -6.39
N ARG A 77 -8.97 2.99 -5.60
CA ARG A 77 -8.73 4.44 -5.53
C ARG A 77 -7.29 4.75 -5.10
N LYS A 78 -6.83 4.15 -4.00
CA LYS A 78 -5.45 4.32 -3.52
C LYS A 78 -4.41 3.88 -4.55
N LYS A 79 -4.65 2.75 -5.22
CA LYS A 79 -3.79 2.26 -6.32
C LYS A 79 -3.67 3.28 -7.44
N ASN A 80 -4.80 3.84 -7.90
CA ASN A 80 -4.81 4.83 -8.96
C ASN A 80 -4.07 6.12 -8.56
N THR A 81 -4.27 6.59 -7.32
CA THR A 81 -3.54 7.74 -6.77
C THR A 81 -2.03 7.50 -6.78
N ILE A 82 -1.58 6.35 -6.30
CA ILE A 82 -0.15 6.02 -6.27
C ILE A 82 0.41 5.92 -7.68
N HIS A 83 -0.28 5.23 -8.60
CA HIS A 83 0.17 5.15 -9.99
C HIS A 83 0.27 6.52 -10.67
N TYR A 84 -0.65 7.44 -10.37
CA TYR A 84 -0.61 8.78 -10.92
C TYR A 84 0.62 9.55 -10.43
N VAL A 85 0.94 9.46 -9.13
CA VAL A 85 2.15 10.08 -8.55
C VAL A 85 3.42 9.43 -9.10
N VAL A 86 3.47 8.10 -9.18
CA VAL A 86 4.61 7.37 -9.78
C VAL A 86 4.83 7.80 -11.22
N GLN A 87 3.76 7.94 -12.02
CA GLN A 87 3.88 8.37 -13.41
C GLN A 87 4.46 9.78 -13.52
N LYS A 88 4.00 10.72 -12.68
CA LYS A 88 4.56 12.07 -12.62
C LYS A 88 6.03 12.10 -12.22
N ILE A 89 6.46 11.19 -11.34
CA ILE A 89 7.89 11.03 -10.99
C ILE A 89 8.68 10.43 -12.16
N LYS A 90 8.12 9.45 -12.88
CA LYS A 90 8.76 8.89 -14.08
C LYS A 90 8.92 9.94 -15.19
N ASP A 91 7.94 10.82 -15.35
CA ASP A 91 7.96 11.91 -16.33
C ASP A 91 9.10 12.92 -16.09
N THR A 92 9.65 13.00 -14.85
CA THR A 92 10.82 13.87 -14.60
C THR A 92 12.11 13.33 -15.19
N GLY A 93 12.12 12.06 -15.63
CA GLY A 93 13.30 11.44 -16.23
C GLY A 93 14.40 11.06 -15.23
N TYR A 94 14.21 11.20 -13.92
CA TYR A 94 15.20 10.79 -12.90
C TYR A 94 14.93 9.42 -12.29
N PHE A 95 13.78 8.82 -12.61
CA PHE A 95 13.37 7.50 -12.14
C PHE A 95 12.68 6.74 -13.27
N SER A 96 13.21 5.58 -13.65
CA SER A 96 12.71 4.75 -14.74
C SER A 96 13.00 3.26 -14.47
N PRO A 97 12.32 2.65 -13.46
CA PRO A 97 12.51 1.25 -13.14
C PRO A 97 12.06 0.35 -14.31
N GLU A 98 12.76 -0.75 -14.52
CA GLU A 98 12.32 -1.79 -15.46
C GLU A 98 11.14 -2.57 -14.84
N LYS A 99 10.29 -3.18 -15.69
CA LYS A 99 9.04 -3.83 -15.22
C LYS A 99 9.24 -4.93 -14.17
N GLY A 100 10.42 -5.55 -14.12
CA GLY A 100 10.78 -6.57 -13.12
C GLY A 100 11.30 -6.00 -11.80
N PHE A 101 11.59 -4.69 -11.75
CA PHE A 101 12.11 -3.97 -10.59
C PHE A 101 11.12 -2.94 -10.03
N GLU A 102 9.84 -3.03 -10.39
CA GLU A 102 8.75 -2.32 -9.70
C GLU A 102 7.57 -3.21 -9.30
N GLY A 103 6.91 -2.88 -8.20
CA GLY A 103 5.76 -3.62 -7.70
C GLY A 103 4.80 -2.78 -6.87
N PHE A 104 3.52 -3.19 -6.86
CA PHE A 104 2.47 -2.55 -6.07
C PHE A 104 1.73 -3.58 -5.22
N SER A 105 1.61 -3.31 -3.92
CA SER A 105 0.80 -4.09 -2.98
C SER A 105 -0.55 -3.43 -2.72
N LEU A 106 -1.63 -4.10 -3.14
CA LEU A 106 -3.02 -3.69 -2.87
C LEU A 106 -3.37 -3.74 -1.38
N ILE A 107 -2.82 -4.70 -0.65
CA ILE A 107 -3.14 -4.91 0.77
C ILE A 107 -2.59 -3.76 1.61
N ASN A 108 -1.33 -3.38 1.36
CA ASN A 108 -0.63 -2.35 2.12
C ASN A 108 -0.70 -0.96 1.50
N SER A 109 -1.28 -0.84 0.29
CA SER A 109 -1.31 0.40 -0.50
C SER A 109 0.08 0.99 -0.65
N THR A 110 1.02 0.13 -1.06
CA THR A 110 2.45 0.44 -1.13
C THR A 110 2.97 0.18 -2.53
N TYR A 111 3.69 1.14 -3.11
CA TYR A 111 4.51 0.98 -4.30
C TYR A 111 5.98 0.96 -3.90
N PHE A 112 6.74 0.08 -4.54
CA PHE A 112 8.18 0.02 -4.40
C PHE A 112 8.79 -0.22 -5.78
N GLY A 113 9.80 0.56 -6.13
CA GLY A 113 10.54 0.38 -7.38
C GLY A 113 12.02 0.72 -7.23
N ILE A 114 12.85 -0.03 -7.95
CA ILE A 114 14.30 0.09 -8.01
C ILE A 114 14.68 0.39 -9.47
N ASP A 115 15.37 1.50 -9.70
CA ASP A 115 15.99 1.83 -10.98
C ASP A 115 17.48 1.48 -10.92
N ILE A 116 17.83 0.32 -11.48
CA ILE A 116 19.20 -0.20 -11.53
C ILE A 116 20.09 0.66 -12.42
N ARG A 117 19.55 1.37 -13.42
CA ARG A 117 20.38 2.16 -14.35
C ARG A 117 20.81 3.46 -13.71
N LYS A 118 19.94 4.07 -12.90
CA LYS A 118 20.17 5.39 -12.28
C LYS A 118 20.54 5.33 -10.81
N GLY A 119 20.51 4.16 -10.17
CA GLY A 119 20.82 4.05 -8.75
C GLY A 119 19.69 4.54 -7.83
N THR A 120 18.51 4.83 -8.36
CA THR A 120 17.41 5.45 -7.60
C THR A 120 16.36 4.44 -7.18
N ILE A 121 15.80 4.62 -5.99
CA ILE A 121 14.78 3.74 -5.41
C ILE A 121 13.61 4.62 -4.98
N LEU A 122 12.38 4.21 -5.30
CA LEU A 122 11.17 4.93 -4.95
C LEU A 122 10.27 4.08 -4.07
N TYR A 123 9.89 4.64 -2.92
CA TYR A 123 8.90 4.07 -2.02
C TYR A 123 7.73 5.02 -1.87
N ILE A 124 6.52 4.52 -2.10
CA ILE A 124 5.29 5.28 -1.87
C ILE A 124 4.31 4.44 -1.07
N ARG A 125 3.72 5.00 -0.01
CA ARG A 125 2.68 4.30 0.78
C ARG A 125 1.57 5.23 1.19
N ILE A 126 0.32 4.78 1.05
CA ILE A 126 -0.85 5.49 1.58
C ILE A 126 -1.36 4.80 2.85
N TYR A 127 -1.24 5.50 3.97
CA TYR A 127 -1.66 5.03 5.28
C TYR A 127 -3.18 5.13 5.50
N PRO A 128 -3.73 4.46 6.53
CA PRO A 128 -5.15 4.51 6.86
C PRO A 128 -5.72 5.91 7.12
N ASN A 129 -4.93 6.82 7.68
CA ASN A 129 -5.36 8.20 7.92
C ASN A 129 -5.34 9.09 6.65
N ASN A 130 -5.28 8.48 5.46
CA ASN A 130 -5.12 9.15 4.16
C ASN A 130 -3.91 10.10 4.13
N ILE A 131 -2.79 9.64 4.68
CA ILE A 131 -1.50 10.31 4.57
C ILE A 131 -0.64 9.48 3.65
N MET A 132 0.05 10.13 2.72
CA MET A 132 0.95 9.49 1.79
C MET A 132 2.40 9.76 2.17
N ASP A 133 3.22 8.74 2.14
CA ASP A 133 4.66 8.91 2.24
C ASP A 133 5.23 8.71 0.84
N VAL A 134 6.04 9.66 0.36
CA VAL A 134 6.76 9.59 -0.92
C VAL A 134 8.23 9.78 -0.63
N ILE A 135 9.04 8.76 -0.92
CA ILE A 135 10.44 8.72 -0.52
C ILE A 135 11.27 8.28 -1.71
N GLY A 136 12.16 9.16 -2.13
CA GLY A 136 13.27 8.80 -2.99
C GLY A 136 14.46 8.39 -2.14
N LEU A 137 15.13 7.31 -2.52
CA LEU A 137 16.42 6.91 -1.99
C LEU A 137 17.42 6.84 -3.15
N ASP A 138 18.67 7.14 -2.83
CA ASP A 138 19.84 6.81 -3.63
C ASP A 138 20.66 5.73 -2.88
N ILE A 139 21.78 5.31 -3.47
CA ILE A 139 22.68 4.34 -2.82
C ILE A 139 23.33 4.86 -1.53
N HIS A 140 23.36 6.18 -1.31
CA HIS A 140 24.04 6.78 -0.17
C HIS A 140 23.12 6.95 1.03
N ASN A 141 21.80 6.89 0.84
CA ASN A 141 20.82 7.22 1.87
C ASN A 141 20.25 6.00 2.60
N PHE A 142 20.54 4.78 2.14
CA PHE A 142 20.30 3.57 2.91
C PHE A 142 21.60 3.06 3.57
N THR A 143 21.47 2.42 4.72
CA THR A 143 22.61 1.95 5.52
C THR A 143 22.73 0.43 5.51
N ARG A 144 21.61 -0.27 5.73
CA ARG A 144 21.55 -1.73 5.73
C ARG A 144 20.19 -2.20 5.28
N THR A 145 20.15 -3.42 4.75
CA THR A 145 18.90 -4.13 4.47
C THR A 145 18.81 -5.38 5.33
N VAL A 146 17.62 -5.67 5.85
CA VAL A 146 17.35 -6.90 6.62
C VAL A 146 16.14 -7.58 6.00
N THR A 147 16.27 -8.87 5.68
CA THR A 147 15.16 -9.68 5.18
C THR A 147 14.63 -10.56 6.30
N GLU A 148 13.35 -10.42 6.65
CA GLU A 148 12.69 -11.17 7.71
C GLU A 148 11.31 -11.60 7.24
N ASP A 149 11.01 -12.91 7.28
CA ASP A 149 9.68 -13.50 7.06
C ASP A 149 8.83 -12.88 5.93
N LYS A 150 9.47 -12.64 4.78
CA LYS A 150 8.89 -12.07 3.53
C LYS A 150 8.80 -10.55 3.47
N GLU A 151 9.39 -9.84 4.42
CA GLU A 151 9.55 -8.39 4.40
C GLU A 151 11.02 -7.99 4.22
N LEU A 152 11.24 -6.92 3.47
CA LEU A 152 12.52 -6.24 3.37
C LEU A 152 12.45 -4.98 4.24
N LYS A 153 13.31 -4.89 5.25
CA LYS A 153 13.48 -3.70 6.09
C LYS A 153 14.69 -2.93 5.60
N ILE A 154 14.45 -1.76 5.02
CA ILE A 154 15.50 -0.85 4.56
C ILE A 154 15.76 0.16 5.66
N TYR A 155 16.95 0.15 6.24
CA TYR A 155 17.35 1.16 7.20
C TYR A 155 17.91 2.37 6.46
N THR A 156 17.43 3.56 6.82
CA THR A 156 17.79 4.81 6.15
C THR A 156 18.60 5.71 7.08
N LYS A 157 19.19 6.76 6.51
CA LYS A 157 19.81 7.86 7.26
C LYS A 157 18.80 8.92 7.74
N TYR A 158 17.51 8.75 7.46
CA TYR A 158 16.47 9.73 7.81
C TYR A 158 16.03 9.57 9.26
N VAL A 159 16.12 10.64 10.05
CA VAL A 159 15.77 10.65 11.48
C VAL A 159 14.28 10.38 11.69
N ASN A 160 13.42 10.97 10.85
CA ASN A 160 11.97 10.81 10.92
C ASN A 160 11.47 9.48 10.30
N MET A 161 12.34 8.73 9.63
CA MET A 161 12.02 7.44 9.02
C MET A 161 13.22 6.48 8.99
N PRO A 162 13.72 6.03 10.15
CA PRO A 162 14.96 5.26 10.23
C PRO A 162 14.84 3.88 9.57
N MET A 163 13.61 3.39 9.34
CA MET A 163 13.36 2.09 8.74
C MET A 163 12.10 2.11 7.88
N ILE A 164 12.22 1.65 6.64
CA ILE A 164 11.14 1.51 5.68
C ILE A 164 10.82 0.03 5.51
N PRO A 165 9.61 -0.41 5.89
CA PRO A 165 9.17 -1.77 5.63
C PRO A 165 8.63 -1.88 4.20
N VAL A 166 9.26 -2.76 3.42
CA VAL A 166 8.87 -3.11 2.06
C VAL A 166 8.29 -4.52 2.08
N THR A 167 7.00 -4.61 1.81
CA THR A 167 6.19 -5.83 1.87
C THR A 167 5.84 -6.38 0.49
N SER A 168 6.40 -5.83 -0.60
CA SER A 168 5.82 -5.95 -1.95
C SER A 168 6.72 -6.62 -3.01
N TRP A 169 6.30 -7.84 -3.39
CA TRP A 169 6.12 -8.54 -4.69
C TRP A 169 6.96 -8.27 -5.96
N CYS A 170 7.83 -7.27 -5.98
CA CYS A 170 8.63 -6.99 -7.18
C CYS A 170 9.64 -8.12 -7.49
N THR A 171 10.19 -8.71 -6.43
CA THR A 171 11.24 -9.73 -6.41
C THR A 171 11.25 -10.32 -4.99
N SER A 172 11.88 -11.48 -4.75
CA SER A 172 12.07 -11.95 -3.37
C SER A 172 12.77 -10.86 -2.54
N PRO A 173 12.42 -10.66 -1.26
CA PRO A 173 13.02 -9.58 -0.46
C PRO A 173 14.56 -9.69 -0.40
N SER A 174 15.08 -10.92 -0.42
CA SER A 174 16.52 -11.21 -0.51
C SER A 174 17.13 -10.75 -1.83
N SER A 175 16.47 -10.98 -2.97
CA SER A 175 17.02 -10.53 -4.25
C SER A 175 16.91 -9.02 -4.41
N ALA A 176 15.88 -8.36 -3.87
CA ALA A 176 15.84 -6.90 -3.81
C ALA A 176 16.98 -6.33 -2.95
N ALA A 177 17.25 -6.92 -1.78
CA ALA A 177 18.41 -6.58 -0.94
C ALA A 177 19.73 -6.74 -1.69
N ASN A 178 19.95 -7.89 -2.33
CA ASN A 178 21.16 -8.16 -3.10
C ASN A 178 21.34 -7.16 -4.25
N THR A 179 20.26 -6.83 -4.96
CA THR A 179 20.29 -5.80 -6.02
C THR A 179 20.69 -4.44 -5.45
N MET A 180 20.10 -4.01 -4.33
CA MET A 180 20.47 -2.75 -3.68
C MET A 180 21.93 -2.72 -3.27
N HIS A 181 22.45 -3.80 -2.69
CA HIS A 181 23.87 -3.89 -2.30
C HIS A 181 24.79 -3.90 -3.52
N ALA A 182 24.45 -4.63 -4.59
CA ALA A 182 25.20 -4.59 -5.84
C ALA A 182 25.16 -3.20 -6.50
N MET A 183 24.05 -2.47 -6.36
CA MET A 183 23.95 -1.08 -6.79
C MET A 183 24.90 -0.18 -5.99
N ALA A 184 24.98 -0.33 -4.66
CA ALA A 184 25.86 0.49 -3.84
C ALA A 184 27.34 0.40 -4.26
N GLU A 185 27.79 -0.78 -4.72
CA GLU A 185 29.16 -0.98 -5.21
C GLU A 185 29.42 -0.32 -6.58
N ARG A 186 28.38 -0.01 -7.36
CA ARG A 186 28.51 0.40 -8.77
C ARG A 186 28.89 1.88 -8.96
N SER A 187 29.00 2.67 -7.88
CA SER A 187 29.35 4.11 -7.90
C SER A 187 28.57 4.91 -8.95
N TYR A 188 27.30 5.22 -8.67
CA TYR A 188 26.46 6.03 -9.55
C TYR A 188 26.83 7.51 -9.47
N ASP A 189 26.79 8.19 -10.61
CA ASP A 189 26.81 9.66 -10.68
C ASP A 189 25.37 10.17 -10.76
N TYR A 190 25.00 11.03 -9.80
CA TYR A 190 23.66 11.57 -9.69
C TYR A 190 23.63 13.00 -10.22
N PRO A 191 22.98 13.27 -11.37
CA PRO A 191 22.88 14.63 -11.90
C PRO A 191 22.03 15.55 -11.00
N VAL A 192 21.19 14.95 -10.15
CA VAL A 192 20.33 15.62 -9.17
C VAL A 192 20.28 14.76 -7.91
N ASP A 193 20.28 15.39 -6.74
CA ASP A 193 19.93 14.75 -5.46
C ASP A 193 18.46 14.32 -5.49
N PHE A 194 18.24 13.07 -5.94
CA PHE A 194 16.91 12.50 -6.15
C PHE A 194 16.07 12.49 -4.86
N PRO A 195 16.59 12.03 -3.71
CA PRO A 195 15.90 12.14 -2.42
C PRO A 195 15.42 13.55 -2.08
N ARG A 196 16.30 14.55 -2.22
CA ARG A 196 15.95 15.95 -1.95
C ARG A 196 14.91 16.48 -2.93
N MET A 197 15.07 16.20 -4.23
CA MET A 197 14.11 16.59 -5.26
C MET A 197 12.70 16.06 -4.96
N ILE A 198 12.58 14.81 -4.53
CA ILE A 198 11.28 14.21 -4.17
C ILE A 198 10.61 14.99 -3.04
N GLN A 199 11.39 15.47 -2.06
CA GLN A 199 10.87 16.17 -0.89
C GLN A 199 10.58 17.65 -1.16
N GLU A 200 11.41 18.33 -1.97
CA GLU A 200 11.13 19.69 -2.44
C GLU A 200 9.82 19.74 -3.26
N LYS A 201 9.55 18.69 -4.04
CA LYS A 201 8.30 18.53 -4.79
C LYS A 201 7.12 17.97 -3.98
N ARG A 202 7.24 17.83 -2.65
CA ARG A 202 6.16 17.34 -1.78
C ARG A 202 4.81 18.02 -2.03
N LYS A 203 4.79 19.35 -2.11
CA LYS A 203 3.55 20.12 -2.36
C LYS A 203 2.94 19.82 -3.73
N GLU A 204 3.75 19.44 -4.71
CA GLU A 204 3.27 18.97 -6.01
C GLU A 204 2.59 17.61 -5.86
N TRP A 205 3.22 16.68 -5.14
CA TRP A 205 2.64 15.36 -4.85
C TRP A 205 1.34 15.43 -4.06
N GLU A 206 1.23 16.37 -3.12
CA GLU A 206 -0.02 16.64 -2.38
C GLU A 206 -1.15 17.09 -3.31
N LYS A 207 -0.87 18.02 -4.24
CA LYS A 207 -1.84 18.49 -5.23
C LYS A 207 -2.25 17.37 -6.18
N VAL A 208 -1.29 16.57 -6.63
CA VAL A 208 -1.49 15.43 -7.55
C VAL A 208 -2.30 14.32 -6.88
N ALA A 209 -2.03 14.02 -5.61
CA ALA A 209 -2.67 12.93 -4.89
C ALA A 209 -4.00 13.31 -4.22
N GLY A 210 -4.22 14.61 -3.97
CA GLY A 210 -5.39 15.11 -3.23
C GLY A 210 -5.38 14.73 -1.75
N ILE A 211 -4.22 14.32 -1.21
CA ILE A 211 -4.01 13.90 0.18
C ILE A 211 -2.68 14.45 0.70
N PRO A 212 -2.57 14.72 2.02
CA PRO A 212 -1.33 15.23 2.62
C PRO A 212 -0.18 14.23 2.45
N VAL A 213 1.01 14.75 2.18
CA VAL A 213 2.25 13.96 2.07
C VAL A 213 3.09 14.22 3.31
N ALA A 214 3.66 13.18 3.93
CA ALA A 214 4.48 13.35 5.12
C ALA A 214 5.86 13.94 4.79
N GLU A 215 6.40 14.69 5.75
CA GLU A 215 7.80 15.15 5.72
C GLU A 215 8.69 14.05 6.29
N VAL A 216 9.80 13.77 5.60
CA VAL A 216 10.65 12.61 5.92
C VAL A 216 12.06 13.04 6.35
N PHE A 217 12.41 14.32 6.15
CA PHE A 217 13.66 14.94 6.62
C PHE A 217 13.53 15.55 8.01
#